data_AF-A0A7R9H0I4-F1
#
_entry.id   AF-A0A7R9H0I4-F1
#
_cell.length_a   1.000
_cell.length_b   1.000
_cell.length_c   1.000
_cell.angle_alpha   90.00
_cell.angle_beta   90.00
_cell.angle_gamma   90.00
#
_symmetry.space_group_name_H-M   'P 1'
#
loop_
_entity.id
_entity.type
_entity.pdbx_description
1 polymer ?
#
loop_
_entity_poly.entity_id
_entity_poly.type
_entity_poly.pdbx_seq_one_letter_code
_entity_poly.pdbx_strand_id
1 'polypeptide(L)'
;MLPLPHSSRRRIFQILNIGDVSSWMSQEEREDEDGFLTRSILSMPIVNGQKTVIGVAQLINKGNGHPFSDCDVSIFEAFAIFCGLGIHNTQMYENACKLMAKQKVALECLSYHATASADDTTRLYHETIPSVECYNLYSFKFVDFDLSDDDTCRATVRMFLQCNLVKQFHIPYDVLCRWVLSVKKNYRPVKYHNWRHALNVAQTMFAMLKTGKMERFMTDLEVLGLLVACLCHDLDHRGTNNAFQTKTESPLAILYSTSTMEHHHFDQCVMILNSEGNNIFQSLSTEDYRSVMKTVENAIISTDLAMYFKKKSSFMEVVENGEFDWQSEPQKELLCGMMMTACDVSAIAKPWEVQHKIAKLVADEFFDQGDLEKLQLNQQPVAMMDRERKDELPQMQVGFIDVICLPLYKVLSETFPWIKALYDGCVENRKHWQDLAEKVEMGLTWIDHDTIDKPVEEFTANSEAEDIEFTVTTLNCVHSSDKKTGADQTSLTGPLSRVTRRANGSTSSAAGVVMRRFTSLRRGGTISKTMRERLSSSLYSSSSSSSKGGGGGGGGGLGGMPRDTGVLPELPELKRPQPAPEGRKAKQNKTRNYQSKERQLIKMSCPNCSTE
;
A
#
# COMPACT_ATOMS: atom_id res chain seq x y z
N MET A 1 -25.27 -26.74 -36.13
CA MET A 1 -25.62 -25.46 -36.79
C MET A 1 -26.00 -25.75 -38.23
N LEU A 2 -27.25 -25.50 -38.61
CA LEU A 2 -27.72 -25.66 -40.00
C LEU A 2 -27.17 -24.52 -40.90
N PRO A 3 -26.79 -24.81 -42.16
CA PRO A 3 -26.26 -23.78 -43.07
C PRO A 3 -27.36 -22.84 -43.56
N LEU A 4 -27.18 -21.54 -43.33
CA LEU A 4 -28.12 -20.48 -43.73
C LEU A 4 -28.02 -20.16 -45.24
N PRO A 5 -29.15 -19.89 -45.94
CA PRO A 5 -29.14 -19.47 -47.33
C PRO A 5 -28.42 -18.12 -47.56
N HIS A 6 -27.82 -17.93 -48.74
CA HIS A 6 -26.89 -16.84 -49.05
C HIS A 6 -27.46 -15.41 -48.88
N SER A 7 -28.78 -15.21 -48.96
CA SER A 7 -29.45 -13.91 -48.75
C SER A 7 -29.59 -13.53 -47.26
N SER A 8 -29.44 -14.48 -46.34
CA SER A 8 -29.62 -14.33 -44.88
C SER A 8 -28.33 -13.98 -44.13
N ARG A 9 -27.17 -13.98 -44.80
CA ARG A 9 -25.86 -13.62 -44.19
C ARG A 9 -25.76 -12.17 -43.70
N ARG A 10 -26.78 -11.32 -43.96
CA ARG A 10 -26.86 -9.91 -43.50
C ARG A 10 -27.55 -9.70 -42.14
N ARG A 11 -28.09 -10.74 -41.48
CA ARG A 11 -28.86 -10.61 -40.21
C ARG A 11 -28.16 -11.19 -38.98
N ILE A 12 -26.84 -11.13 -38.90
CA ILE A 12 -26.05 -11.82 -37.86
C ILE A 12 -26.26 -11.24 -36.44
N PHE A 13 -27.04 -10.16 -36.29
CA PHE A 13 -27.24 -9.46 -35.01
C PHE A 13 -28.69 -9.07 -34.73
N GLN A 14 -29.67 -9.72 -35.37
CA GLN A 14 -31.09 -9.39 -35.25
C GLN A 14 -31.91 -10.59 -34.79
N ILE A 15 -33.06 -10.29 -34.18
CA ILE A 15 -34.07 -11.27 -33.80
C ILE A 15 -34.53 -12.01 -35.06
N LEU A 16 -34.58 -13.34 -34.99
CA LEU A 16 -35.04 -14.20 -36.08
C LEU A 16 -36.22 -15.03 -35.60
N ASN A 17 -37.42 -14.72 -36.09
CA ASN A 17 -38.63 -15.48 -35.85
C ASN A 17 -39.08 -16.16 -37.16
N ILE A 18 -38.95 -17.48 -37.24
CA ILE A 18 -39.34 -18.31 -38.38
C ILE A 18 -40.60 -19.08 -37.98
N GLY A 19 -41.73 -18.74 -38.59
CA GLY A 19 -43.01 -19.38 -38.32
C GLY A 19 -43.21 -20.73 -39.02
N ASP A 20 -42.56 -20.93 -40.16
CA ASP A 20 -42.51 -22.20 -40.88
C ASP A 20 -41.12 -22.39 -41.49
N VAL A 21 -40.42 -23.40 -41.00
CA VAL A 21 -39.02 -23.68 -41.34
C VAL A 21 -38.91 -24.34 -42.71
N SER A 22 -39.91 -25.11 -43.13
CA SER A 22 -39.91 -25.83 -44.43
C SER A 22 -39.95 -24.83 -45.59
N SER A 23 -40.87 -23.87 -45.54
CA SER A 23 -40.95 -22.78 -46.51
C SER A 23 -39.74 -21.86 -46.47
N TRP A 24 -39.20 -21.58 -45.28
CA TRP A 24 -38.04 -20.71 -45.12
C TRP A 24 -36.73 -21.31 -45.66
N MET A 25 -36.53 -22.63 -45.53
CA MET A 25 -35.35 -23.32 -46.09
C MET A 25 -35.52 -23.72 -47.56
N SER A 26 -36.72 -23.63 -48.13
CA SER A 26 -37.03 -24.10 -49.49
C SER A 26 -36.60 -25.56 -49.72
N GLN A 27 -36.76 -26.40 -48.70
CA GLN A 27 -36.47 -27.84 -48.70
C GLN A 27 -37.62 -28.59 -48.03
N GLU A 28 -37.87 -29.84 -48.44
CA GLU A 28 -38.82 -30.72 -47.75
C GLU A 28 -38.39 -30.95 -46.30
N GLU A 29 -39.39 -31.15 -45.43
CA GLU A 29 -39.25 -31.39 -44.00
C GLU A 29 -38.18 -32.46 -43.73
N ARG A 30 -37.02 -32.06 -43.19
CA ARG A 30 -36.02 -33.00 -42.68
C ARG A 30 -36.39 -33.34 -41.25
N GLU A 31 -36.72 -34.60 -41.02
CA GLU A 31 -36.69 -35.20 -39.69
C GLU A 31 -35.22 -35.36 -39.27
N ASP A 32 -34.88 -34.89 -38.07
CA ASP A 32 -33.58 -35.21 -37.48
C ASP A 32 -33.52 -36.73 -37.17
N GLU A 33 -32.32 -37.28 -36.94
CA GLU A 33 -32.11 -38.74 -36.74
C GLU A 33 -32.95 -39.37 -35.60
N ASP A 34 -33.49 -38.54 -34.70
CA ASP A 34 -34.36 -38.93 -33.58
C ASP A 34 -35.88 -38.76 -33.87
N GLY A 35 -36.28 -38.43 -35.11
CA GLY A 35 -37.68 -38.16 -35.48
C GLY A 35 -38.22 -36.80 -35.03
N PHE A 36 -37.34 -35.88 -34.61
CA PHE A 36 -37.70 -34.53 -34.22
C PHE A 36 -37.91 -33.66 -35.47
N LEU A 37 -39.13 -33.18 -35.68
CA LEU A 37 -39.47 -32.28 -36.79
C LEU A 37 -39.44 -30.82 -36.35
N THR A 38 -38.54 -30.04 -36.93
CA THR A 38 -38.43 -28.59 -36.65
C THR A 38 -39.40 -27.78 -37.51
N ARG A 39 -40.45 -27.23 -36.89
CA ARG A 39 -41.54 -26.47 -37.53
C ARG A 39 -41.37 -24.96 -37.41
N SER A 40 -40.98 -24.48 -36.23
CA SER A 40 -40.79 -23.04 -35.95
C SER A 40 -39.53 -22.79 -35.11
N ILE A 41 -38.87 -21.65 -35.35
CA ILE A 41 -37.62 -21.28 -34.66
C ILE A 41 -37.70 -19.80 -34.25
N LEU A 42 -37.44 -19.50 -32.99
CA LEU A 42 -37.19 -18.16 -32.51
C LEU A 42 -35.75 -18.07 -31.98
N SER A 43 -34.90 -17.28 -32.64
CA SER A 43 -33.51 -17.05 -32.23
C SER A 43 -33.31 -15.61 -31.79
N MET A 44 -32.66 -15.44 -30.64
CA MET A 44 -32.42 -14.17 -29.99
C MET A 44 -30.92 -14.02 -29.66
N PRO A 45 -30.26 -12.94 -30.10
CA PRO A 45 -28.88 -12.69 -29.71
C PRO A 45 -28.84 -12.35 -28.21
N ILE A 46 -27.87 -12.94 -27.51
CA ILE A 46 -27.53 -12.58 -26.13
C ILE A 46 -26.43 -11.52 -26.22
N VAL A 47 -26.70 -10.33 -25.70
CA VAL A 47 -25.80 -9.17 -25.75
C VAL A 47 -25.26 -8.83 -24.37
N ASN A 48 -24.00 -8.44 -24.28
CA ASN A 48 -23.41 -7.90 -23.05
C ASN A 48 -23.73 -6.41 -22.85
N GLY A 49 -23.28 -5.83 -21.73
CA GLY A 49 -23.47 -4.40 -21.42
C GLY A 49 -22.83 -3.43 -22.43
N GLN A 50 -21.92 -3.90 -23.28
CA GLN A 50 -21.28 -3.15 -24.37
C GLN A 50 -21.97 -3.37 -25.72
N LYS A 51 -23.16 -4.01 -25.75
CA LYS A 51 -23.92 -4.36 -26.96
C LYS A 51 -23.17 -5.28 -27.93
N THR A 52 -22.21 -6.05 -27.42
CA THR A 52 -21.53 -7.09 -28.19
C THR A 52 -22.28 -8.41 -27.99
N VAL A 53 -22.53 -9.15 -29.08
CA VAL A 53 -23.17 -10.48 -29.00
C VAL A 53 -22.18 -11.47 -28.41
N ILE A 54 -22.56 -12.08 -27.29
CA ILE A 54 -21.76 -13.08 -26.56
C ILE A 54 -22.31 -14.50 -26.73
N GLY A 55 -23.52 -14.64 -27.28
CA GLY A 55 -24.16 -15.91 -27.54
C GLY A 55 -25.47 -15.73 -28.30
N VAL A 56 -26.15 -16.84 -28.61
CA VAL A 56 -27.48 -16.85 -29.23
C VAL A 56 -28.33 -17.86 -28.48
N ALA A 57 -29.50 -17.43 -28.00
CA ALA A 57 -30.52 -18.31 -27.46
C ALA A 57 -31.50 -18.70 -28.57
N GLN A 58 -31.91 -19.96 -28.62
CA GLN A 58 -32.85 -20.46 -29.63
C GLN A 58 -33.96 -21.27 -28.96
N LEU A 59 -35.20 -20.98 -29.32
CA LEU A 59 -36.38 -21.79 -29.01
C LEU A 59 -36.84 -22.47 -30.30
N ILE A 60 -37.11 -23.76 -30.22
CA ILE A 60 -37.56 -24.58 -31.34
C ILE A 60 -38.93 -25.15 -30.96
N ASN A 61 -39.90 -25.02 -31.87
CA ASN A 61 -41.26 -25.52 -31.76
C ASN A 61 -42.02 -25.02 -30.52
N LYS A 62 -43.01 -24.15 -30.73
CA LYS A 62 -43.94 -23.80 -29.66
C LYS A 62 -44.86 -24.99 -29.35
N GLY A 63 -45.06 -25.30 -28.06
CA GLY A 63 -45.79 -26.49 -27.62
C GLY A 63 -47.26 -26.58 -28.06
N ASN A 64 -47.87 -25.47 -28.50
CA ASN A 64 -49.23 -25.44 -29.06
C ASN A 64 -49.27 -25.66 -30.57
N GLY A 65 -48.14 -25.93 -31.23
CA GLY A 65 -48.04 -26.20 -32.67
C GLY A 65 -48.12 -24.95 -33.56
N HIS A 66 -48.32 -23.76 -33.00
CA HIS A 66 -48.37 -22.50 -33.76
C HIS A 66 -47.00 -21.79 -33.81
N PRO A 67 -46.79 -20.84 -34.75
CA PRO A 67 -45.63 -19.95 -34.73
C PRO A 67 -45.48 -19.13 -33.44
N PHE A 68 -44.28 -18.64 -33.15
CA PHE A 68 -44.04 -17.70 -32.05
C PHE A 68 -44.68 -16.34 -32.36
N SER A 69 -45.47 -15.82 -31.42
CA SER A 69 -46.13 -14.52 -31.47
C SER A 69 -45.21 -13.38 -31.03
N ASP A 70 -45.59 -12.13 -31.31
CA ASP A 70 -44.85 -10.95 -30.88
C ASP A 70 -44.74 -10.83 -29.34
N CYS A 71 -45.72 -11.38 -28.61
CA CYS A 71 -45.66 -11.49 -27.16
C CYS A 71 -44.54 -12.45 -26.73
N ASP A 72 -44.41 -13.62 -27.40
CA ASP A 72 -43.33 -14.56 -27.12
C ASP A 72 -41.96 -13.94 -27.45
N VAL A 73 -41.87 -13.18 -28.55
CA VAL A 73 -40.66 -12.44 -28.93
C VAL A 73 -40.26 -11.44 -27.84
N SER A 74 -41.21 -10.66 -27.33
CA SER A 74 -40.96 -9.65 -26.29
C SER A 74 -40.49 -10.27 -24.97
N ILE A 75 -41.11 -11.38 -24.56
CA ILE A 75 -40.70 -12.13 -23.36
C ILE A 75 -39.29 -12.72 -23.54
N PHE A 76 -39.03 -13.30 -24.71
CA PHE A 76 -37.73 -13.91 -25.00
C PHE A 76 -36.61 -12.88 -25.16
N GLU A 77 -36.92 -11.69 -25.65
CA GLU A 77 -35.98 -10.56 -25.69
C GLU A 77 -35.61 -10.12 -24.27
N ALA A 78 -36.60 -9.95 -23.38
CA ALA A 78 -36.34 -9.64 -21.98
C ALA A 78 -35.48 -10.73 -21.31
N PHE A 79 -35.78 -12.00 -21.57
CA PHE A 79 -34.98 -13.14 -21.10
C PHE A 79 -33.53 -13.07 -21.60
N ALA A 80 -33.32 -12.84 -22.90
CA ALA A 80 -31.98 -12.75 -23.50
C ALA A 80 -31.15 -11.59 -22.94
N ILE A 81 -31.79 -10.45 -22.61
CA ILE A 81 -31.15 -9.33 -21.91
C ILE A 81 -30.68 -9.77 -20.52
N PHE A 82 -31.52 -10.44 -19.74
CA PHE A 82 -31.15 -10.95 -18.41
C PHE A 82 -30.04 -12.00 -18.49
N CYS A 83 -30.09 -12.92 -19.46
CA CYS A 83 -29.01 -13.87 -19.71
C CYS A 83 -27.69 -13.15 -20.04
N GLY A 84 -27.74 -12.11 -20.87
CA GLY A 84 -26.57 -11.33 -21.27
C GLY A 84 -25.91 -10.63 -20.08
N LEU A 85 -26.70 -10.01 -19.21
CA LEU A 85 -26.23 -9.39 -17.97
C LEU A 85 -25.67 -10.43 -16.98
N GLY A 86 -26.37 -11.56 -16.80
CA GLY A 86 -25.96 -12.64 -15.90
C GLY A 86 -24.64 -13.28 -16.32
N ILE A 87 -24.49 -13.61 -17.60
CA ILE A 87 -23.26 -14.18 -18.16
C ILE A 87 -22.11 -13.17 -18.05
N HIS A 88 -22.33 -11.91 -18.43
CA HIS A 88 -21.31 -10.87 -18.34
C HIS A 88 -20.82 -10.65 -16.91
N ASN A 89 -21.74 -10.56 -15.94
CA ASN A 89 -21.37 -10.37 -14.54
C ASN A 89 -20.61 -11.58 -13.98
N THR A 90 -21.02 -12.81 -14.33
CA THR A 90 -20.33 -14.03 -13.92
C THR A 90 -18.92 -14.10 -14.51
N GLN A 91 -18.75 -13.80 -15.81
CA GLN A 91 -17.45 -13.74 -16.46
C GLN A 91 -16.54 -12.66 -15.86
N MET A 92 -17.08 -11.47 -15.58
CA MET A 92 -16.34 -10.40 -14.92
C MET A 92 -15.87 -10.81 -13.52
N TYR A 93 -16.73 -11.48 -12.75
CA TYR A 93 -16.38 -12.01 -11.43
C TYR A 93 -15.31 -13.09 -11.50
N GLU A 94 -15.45 -14.07 -12.40
CA GLU A 94 -14.43 -15.11 -12.62
C GLU A 94 -13.08 -14.53 -13.03
N ASN A 95 -13.07 -13.53 -13.92
CA ASN A 95 -11.86 -12.84 -14.33
C ASN A 95 -11.21 -12.07 -13.16
N ALA A 96 -12.02 -11.43 -12.30
CA ALA A 96 -11.54 -10.79 -11.09
C ALA A 96 -10.91 -11.81 -10.12
N CYS A 97 -11.57 -12.96 -9.88
CA CYS A 97 -11.01 -14.04 -9.07
C CYS A 97 -9.69 -14.58 -9.62
N LYS A 98 -9.58 -14.78 -10.94
CA LYS A 98 -8.33 -15.19 -11.60
C LYS A 98 -7.24 -14.14 -11.43
N LEU A 99 -7.57 -12.85 -11.52
CA LEU A 99 -6.61 -11.76 -11.32
C LEU A 99 -6.12 -11.70 -9.86
N MET A 100 -7.02 -11.87 -8.89
CA MET A 100 -6.67 -11.96 -7.47
C MET A 100 -5.74 -13.15 -7.18
N ALA A 101 -6.01 -14.31 -7.77
CA ALA A 101 -5.13 -15.48 -7.63
C ALA A 101 -3.73 -15.22 -8.20
N LYS A 102 -3.63 -14.58 -9.38
CA LYS A 102 -2.35 -14.17 -9.98
C LYS A 102 -1.61 -13.16 -9.10
N GLN A 103 -2.33 -12.18 -8.56
CA GLN A 103 -1.76 -11.19 -7.65
C GLN A 103 -1.22 -11.86 -6.38
N LYS A 104 -1.95 -12.83 -5.81
CA LYS A 104 -1.49 -13.58 -4.64
C LYS A 104 -0.17 -14.31 -4.91
N VAL A 105 -0.06 -15.03 -6.03
CA VAL A 105 1.19 -15.71 -6.41
C VAL A 105 2.32 -14.70 -6.64
N ALA A 106 2.03 -13.57 -7.27
CA ALA A 106 3.03 -12.52 -7.45
C ALA A 106 3.54 -11.97 -6.11
N LEU A 107 2.64 -11.73 -5.15
CA LEU A 107 3.00 -11.29 -3.80
C LEU A 107 3.82 -12.34 -3.04
N GLU A 108 3.52 -13.64 -3.19
CA GLU A 108 4.32 -14.73 -2.62
C GLU A 108 5.74 -14.78 -3.22
N CYS A 109 5.90 -14.56 -4.53
CA CYS A 109 7.22 -14.45 -5.15
C CYS A 109 7.97 -13.21 -4.65
N LEU A 110 7.28 -12.07 -4.51
CA LEU A 110 7.88 -10.84 -4.00
C LEU A 110 8.29 -10.97 -2.53
N SER A 111 7.47 -11.62 -1.69
CA SER A 111 7.77 -11.81 -0.26
C SER A 111 9.02 -12.65 -0.03
N TYR A 112 9.29 -13.64 -0.89
CA TYR A 112 10.54 -14.40 -0.89
C TYR A 112 11.77 -13.49 -1.07
N HIS A 113 11.70 -12.56 -2.03
CA HIS A 113 12.77 -11.59 -2.27
C HIS A 113 12.81 -10.47 -1.24
N ALA A 114 11.68 -10.13 -0.61
CA ALA A 114 11.62 -9.15 0.47
C ALA A 114 12.20 -9.71 1.79
N THR A 115 12.15 -11.02 2.01
CA THR A 115 12.62 -11.65 3.25
C THR A 115 14.15 -11.72 3.31
N ALA A 116 14.71 -11.52 4.50
CA ALA A 116 16.13 -11.70 4.77
C ALA A 116 16.58 -13.15 4.55
N SER A 117 17.86 -13.33 4.18
CA SER A 117 18.41 -14.67 3.99
C SER A 117 18.45 -15.44 5.32
N ALA A 118 18.32 -16.78 5.25
CA ALA A 118 18.44 -17.64 6.42
C ALA A 118 19.86 -17.54 7.05
N ASP A 119 20.89 -17.35 6.23
CA ASP A 119 22.27 -17.23 6.67
C ASP A 119 22.51 -15.93 7.46
N ASP A 120 22.03 -14.79 6.95
CA ASP A 120 22.14 -13.51 7.66
C ASP A 120 21.34 -13.54 8.97
N THR A 121 20.17 -14.17 8.95
CA THR A 121 19.34 -14.36 10.16
C THR A 121 20.09 -15.19 11.21
N THR A 122 20.71 -16.30 10.78
CA THR A 122 21.49 -17.18 11.67
C THR A 122 22.72 -16.45 12.21
N ARG A 123 23.37 -15.63 11.38
CA ARG A 123 24.50 -14.78 11.82
C ARG A 123 24.06 -13.82 12.93
N LEU A 124 23.03 -12.99 12.70
CA LEU A 124 22.53 -12.04 13.70
C LEU A 124 22.02 -12.74 14.97
N TYR A 125 21.42 -13.93 14.84
CA TYR A 125 20.95 -14.73 15.97
C TYR A 125 22.09 -15.12 16.93
N HIS A 126 23.26 -15.48 16.39
CA HIS A 126 24.41 -15.93 17.19
C HIS A 126 25.34 -14.79 17.63
N GLU A 127 25.22 -13.62 17.03
CA GLU A 127 26.00 -12.45 17.41
C GLU A 127 25.66 -11.96 18.82
N THR A 128 26.69 -11.49 19.53
CA THR A 128 26.48 -10.84 20.82
C THR A 128 25.91 -9.45 20.57
N ILE A 129 24.75 -9.16 21.16
CA ILE A 129 24.13 -7.84 21.09
C ILE A 129 24.79 -6.91 22.13
N PRO A 130 25.51 -5.84 21.76
CA PRO A 130 26.08 -4.90 22.72
C PRO A 130 25.03 -4.21 23.58
N SER A 131 25.43 -3.66 24.73
CA SER A 131 24.49 -3.00 25.66
C SER A 131 23.96 -1.66 25.12
N VAL A 132 22.91 -1.14 25.75
CA VAL A 132 22.34 0.17 25.39
C VAL A 132 23.32 1.33 25.58
N GLU A 133 24.22 1.24 26.56
CA GLU A 133 25.28 2.22 26.81
C GLU A 133 26.35 2.19 25.72
N CYS A 134 26.70 1.00 25.22
CA CYS A 134 27.68 0.83 24.14
C CYS A 134 27.25 1.57 22.87
N TYR A 135 25.96 1.53 22.55
CA TYR A 135 25.38 2.24 21.40
C TYR A 135 24.88 3.65 21.74
N ASN A 136 24.98 4.09 23.00
CA ASN A 136 24.47 5.39 23.46
C ASN A 136 22.97 5.63 23.13
N LEU A 137 22.14 4.57 23.18
CA LEU A 137 20.75 4.61 22.69
C LEU A 137 19.82 5.46 23.57
N TYR A 138 20.18 5.74 24.82
CA TYR A 138 19.40 6.63 25.69
C TYR A 138 19.55 8.12 25.36
N SER A 139 20.54 8.49 24.55
CA SER A 139 20.84 9.89 24.27
C SER A 139 19.97 10.44 23.14
N PHE A 140 19.36 11.61 23.36
CA PHE A 140 18.75 12.38 22.26
C PHE A 140 19.79 12.87 21.24
N LYS A 141 21.07 12.93 21.65
CA LYS A 141 22.23 13.26 20.79
C LYS A 141 22.87 12.04 20.14
N PHE A 142 22.19 10.90 20.08
CA PHE A 142 22.66 9.70 19.36
C PHE A 142 22.99 10.03 17.90
N VAL A 143 24.05 9.40 17.39
CA VAL A 143 24.59 9.54 16.04
C VAL A 143 24.98 8.14 15.53
N ASP A 144 24.57 7.79 14.31
CA ASP A 144 24.80 6.46 13.74
C ASP A 144 25.89 6.39 12.67
N PHE A 145 26.58 7.51 12.36
CA PHE A 145 27.56 7.59 11.27
C PHE A 145 28.71 6.58 11.39
N ASP A 146 29.13 6.27 12.61
CA ASP A 146 30.22 5.31 12.87
C ASP A 146 29.70 3.86 13.02
N LEU A 147 28.38 3.65 12.97
CA LEU A 147 27.79 2.33 13.08
C LEU A 147 27.81 1.62 11.73
N SER A 148 28.31 0.38 11.74
CA SER A 148 28.17 -0.52 10.61
C SER A 148 26.71 -0.89 10.37
N ASP A 149 26.44 -1.36 9.17
CA ASP A 149 25.13 -1.83 8.77
C ASP A 149 24.62 -3.02 9.61
N ASP A 150 25.53 -3.83 10.17
CA ASP A 150 25.20 -4.89 11.13
C ASP A 150 24.96 -4.31 12.54
N ASP A 151 25.74 -3.29 12.96
CA ASP A 151 25.52 -2.59 14.23
C ASP A 151 24.15 -1.94 14.30
N THR A 152 23.66 -1.37 13.20
CA THR A 152 22.31 -0.79 13.16
C THR A 152 21.23 -1.85 13.44
N CYS A 153 21.36 -3.06 12.89
CA CYS A 153 20.44 -4.16 13.18
C CYS A 153 20.55 -4.63 14.64
N ARG A 154 21.77 -4.77 15.17
CA ARG A 154 22.00 -5.14 16.58
C ARG A 154 21.45 -4.07 17.54
N ALA A 155 21.59 -2.79 17.22
CA ALA A 155 21.02 -1.68 17.98
C ALA A 155 19.49 -1.76 17.99
N THR A 156 18.85 -2.08 16.87
CA THR A 156 17.40 -2.33 16.81
C THR A 156 16.98 -3.50 17.70
N VAL A 157 17.65 -4.64 17.60
CA VAL A 157 17.39 -5.79 18.48
C VAL A 157 17.58 -5.40 19.95
N ARG A 158 18.61 -4.61 20.27
CA ARG A 158 18.86 -4.10 21.62
C ARG A 158 17.70 -3.24 22.13
N MET A 159 17.09 -2.37 21.30
CA MET A 159 15.92 -1.58 21.71
C MET A 159 14.74 -2.47 22.13
N PHE A 160 14.44 -3.53 21.37
CA PHE A 160 13.37 -4.49 21.70
C PHE A 160 13.67 -5.26 22.99
N LEU A 161 14.91 -5.70 23.18
CA LEU A 161 15.35 -6.38 24.40
C LEU A 161 15.28 -5.47 25.62
N GLN A 162 15.71 -4.21 25.50
CA GLN A 162 15.71 -3.25 26.60
C GLN A 162 14.29 -2.83 27.01
N CYS A 163 13.35 -2.80 26.06
CA CYS A 163 11.93 -2.61 26.34
C CYS A 163 11.23 -3.88 26.87
N ASN A 164 11.95 -4.99 27.06
CA ASN A 164 11.41 -6.29 27.51
C ASN A 164 10.30 -6.86 26.61
N LEU A 165 10.19 -6.39 25.36
CA LEU A 165 9.10 -6.75 24.44
C LEU A 165 9.18 -8.22 24.00
N VAL A 166 10.40 -8.71 23.79
CA VAL A 166 10.65 -10.09 23.35
C VAL A 166 10.10 -11.10 24.35
N LYS A 167 10.39 -10.88 25.64
CA LYS A 167 9.92 -11.75 26.72
C LYS A 167 8.43 -11.55 27.00
N GLN A 168 7.98 -10.29 27.05
CA GLN A 168 6.59 -9.95 27.37
C GLN A 168 5.60 -10.56 26.36
N PHE A 169 5.90 -10.44 25.06
CA PHE A 169 5.03 -10.90 23.98
C PHE A 169 5.45 -12.25 23.38
N HIS A 170 6.40 -12.94 24.01
CA HIS A 170 6.90 -14.24 23.56
C HIS A 170 7.28 -14.24 22.07
N ILE A 171 7.99 -13.19 21.64
CA ILE A 171 8.49 -13.05 20.28
C ILE A 171 9.67 -14.01 20.12
N PRO A 172 9.63 -15.00 19.21
CA PRO A 172 10.79 -15.85 18.97
C PRO A 172 11.97 -15.00 18.49
N TYR A 173 13.14 -15.22 19.06
CA TYR A 173 14.30 -14.37 18.80
C TYR A 173 14.79 -14.47 17.36
N ASP A 174 14.68 -15.63 16.72
CA ASP A 174 15.00 -15.81 15.30
C ASP A 174 14.03 -15.04 14.38
N VAL A 175 12.75 -15.00 14.74
CA VAL A 175 11.72 -14.22 14.02
C VAL A 175 11.99 -12.73 14.14
N LEU A 176 12.39 -12.24 15.32
CA LEU A 176 12.80 -10.84 15.49
C LEU A 176 14.03 -10.50 14.63
N CYS A 177 15.08 -11.33 14.66
CA CYS A 177 16.28 -11.12 13.87
C CYS A 177 15.96 -11.07 12.37
N ARG A 178 15.16 -12.04 11.89
CA ARG A 178 14.72 -12.10 10.49
C ARG A 178 13.91 -10.87 10.11
N TRP A 179 12.95 -10.47 10.95
CA TRP A 179 12.11 -9.30 10.71
C TRP A 179 12.93 -8.00 10.63
N VAL A 180 13.86 -7.75 11.56
CA VAL A 180 14.73 -6.56 11.52
C VAL A 180 15.53 -6.50 10.22
N LEU A 181 16.12 -7.62 9.80
CA LEU A 181 16.88 -7.71 8.56
C LEU A 181 15.98 -7.51 7.32
N SER A 182 14.77 -8.09 7.32
CA SER A 182 13.81 -7.92 6.23
C SER A 182 13.34 -6.47 6.13
N VAL A 183 13.01 -5.81 7.24
CA VAL A 183 12.65 -4.39 7.25
C VAL A 183 13.78 -3.55 6.64
N LYS A 184 15.02 -3.71 7.12
CA LYS A 184 16.19 -3.03 6.54
C LYS A 184 16.32 -3.27 5.03
N LYS A 185 16.18 -4.52 4.59
CA LYS A 185 16.31 -4.91 3.17
C LYS A 185 15.28 -4.23 2.26
N ASN A 186 14.11 -3.87 2.78
CA ASN A 186 13.03 -3.26 2.01
C ASN A 186 13.05 -1.72 2.04
N TYR A 187 14.07 -1.11 2.67
CA TYR A 187 14.38 0.30 2.43
C TYR A 187 15.16 0.47 1.13
N ARG A 188 14.76 1.45 0.32
CA ARG A 188 15.47 1.79 -0.92
C ARG A 188 16.76 2.56 -0.61
N PRO A 189 17.79 2.46 -1.46
CA PRO A 189 19.02 3.24 -1.31
C PRO A 189 18.83 4.69 -1.82
N VAL A 190 17.87 5.41 -1.24
CA VAL A 190 17.66 6.85 -1.48
C VAL A 190 18.51 7.69 -0.52
N LYS A 191 18.68 8.99 -0.81
CA LYS A 191 19.65 9.86 -0.13
C LYS A 191 19.33 10.02 1.36
N TYR A 192 18.08 10.31 1.70
CA TYR A 192 17.64 10.58 3.07
C TYR A 192 16.68 9.51 3.61
N HIS A 193 15.56 9.24 2.94
CA HIS A 193 14.50 8.34 3.44
C HIS A 193 14.86 6.84 3.28
N ASN A 194 15.96 6.44 3.90
CA ASN A 194 16.53 5.09 3.87
C ASN A 194 16.53 4.45 5.28
N TRP A 195 17.13 3.27 5.40
CA TRP A 195 17.20 2.53 6.67
C TRP A 195 17.82 3.33 7.83
N ARG A 196 18.80 4.20 7.57
CA ARG A 196 19.45 5.00 8.62
C ARG A 196 18.50 6.04 9.21
N HIS A 197 17.65 6.64 8.37
CA HIS A 197 16.57 7.52 8.84
C HIS A 197 15.61 6.74 9.74
N ALA A 198 15.09 5.60 9.28
CA ALA A 198 14.18 4.77 10.06
C ALA A 198 14.75 4.33 11.43
N LEU A 199 16.04 3.95 11.47
CA LEU A 199 16.75 3.66 12.71
C LEU A 199 16.79 4.86 13.65
N ASN A 200 17.13 6.05 13.14
CA ASN A 200 17.21 7.27 13.95
C ASN A 200 15.83 7.67 14.49
N VAL A 201 14.76 7.52 13.71
CA VAL A 201 13.38 7.73 14.16
C VAL A 201 13.02 6.76 15.28
N ALA A 202 13.31 5.46 15.10
CA ALA A 202 13.07 4.44 16.12
C ALA A 202 13.91 4.65 17.39
N GLN A 203 15.16 5.09 17.24
CA GLN A 203 16.04 5.41 18.36
C GLN A 203 15.55 6.64 19.12
N THR A 204 15.09 7.68 18.44
CA THR A 204 14.49 8.84 19.10
C THR A 204 13.23 8.44 19.87
N MET A 205 12.37 7.60 19.29
CA MET A 205 11.20 7.04 19.99
C MET A 205 11.62 6.26 21.24
N PHE A 206 12.63 5.40 21.13
CA PHE A 206 13.20 4.67 22.26
C PHE A 206 13.72 5.63 23.35
N ALA A 207 14.45 6.69 22.99
CA ALA A 207 14.93 7.69 23.93
C ALA A 207 13.78 8.48 24.57
N MET A 208 12.72 8.83 23.83
CA MET A 208 11.50 9.45 24.37
C MET A 208 10.82 8.53 25.38
N LEU A 209 10.67 7.24 25.08
CA LEU A 209 10.05 6.26 25.97
C LEU A 209 10.85 6.08 27.26
N LYS A 210 12.18 5.92 27.15
CA LYS A 210 13.05 5.62 28.29
C LYS A 210 13.55 6.87 29.01
N THR A 211 14.38 7.68 28.34
CA THR A 211 14.96 8.90 28.91
C THR A 211 13.90 9.97 29.13
N GLY A 212 12.99 10.13 28.16
CA GLY A 212 11.84 11.03 28.22
C GLY A 212 10.69 10.53 29.11
N LYS A 213 10.80 9.32 29.67
CA LYS A 213 9.80 8.70 30.58
C LYS A 213 8.39 8.59 29.99
N MET A 214 8.26 8.64 28.67
CA MET A 214 6.97 8.59 27.98
C MET A 214 6.31 7.21 28.07
N GLU A 215 7.09 6.15 28.38
CA GLU A 215 6.56 4.79 28.59
C GLU A 215 5.51 4.73 29.72
N ARG A 216 5.48 5.71 30.63
CA ARG A 216 4.48 5.79 31.71
C ARG A 216 3.07 6.05 31.24
N PHE A 217 2.92 6.57 30.02
CA PHE A 217 1.61 6.87 29.41
C PHE A 217 1.18 5.79 28.42
N MET A 218 2.03 4.81 28.16
CA MET A 218 1.83 3.78 27.15
C MET A 218 1.77 2.39 27.80
N THR A 219 1.01 1.49 27.19
CA THR A 219 1.07 0.06 27.47
C THR A 219 2.26 -0.57 26.73
N ASP A 220 2.72 -1.73 27.18
CA ASP A 220 3.79 -2.46 26.48
C ASP A 220 3.42 -2.78 25.01
N LEU A 221 2.12 -2.96 24.73
CA LEU A 221 1.61 -3.26 23.39
C LEU A 221 1.71 -2.02 22.48
N GLU A 222 1.41 -0.85 23.03
CA GLU A 222 1.58 0.44 22.33
C GLU A 222 3.06 0.75 22.10
N VAL A 223 3.93 0.46 23.07
CA VAL A 223 5.39 0.57 22.91
C VAL A 223 5.91 -0.33 21.78
N LEU A 224 5.42 -1.57 21.72
CA LEU A 224 5.72 -2.48 20.62
C LEU A 224 5.27 -1.90 19.27
N GLY A 225 4.02 -1.42 19.19
CA GLY A 225 3.46 -0.82 17.98
C GLY A 225 4.23 0.42 17.52
N LEU A 226 4.61 1.32 18.44
CA LEU A 226 5.35 2.54 18.13
C LEU A 226 6.75 2.26 17.59
N LEU A 227 7.51 1.34 18.19
CA LEU A 227 8.83 0.98 17.67
C LEU A 227 8.74 0.32 16.29
N VAL A 228 7.74 -0.55 16.08
CA VAL A 228 7.47 -1.16 14.77
C VAL A 228 7.10 -0.10 13.74
N ALA A 229 6.22 0.83 14.08
CA ALA A 229 5.84 1.95 13.21
C ALA A 229 7.05 2.80 12.82
N CYS A 230 7.89 3.21 13.78
CA CYS A 230 9.09 3.99 13.49
C CYS A 230 10.02 3.30 12.50
N LEU A 231 10.24 1.99 12.66
CA LEU A 231 11.11 1.21 11.78
C LEU A 231 10.50 0.96 10.40
N CYS A 232 9.20 1.14 10.23
CA CYS A 232 8.49 0.79 8.99
C CYS A 232 7.88 1.99 8.26
N HIS A 233 7.88 3.19 8.85
CA HIS A 233 7.08 4.32 8.38
C HIS A 233 7.43 4.83 6.98
N ASP A 234 8.61 4.47 6.46
CA ASP A 234 9.16 4.91 5.17
C ASP A 234 9.59 3.71 4.28
N LEU A 235 9.07 2.51 4.56
CA LEU A 235 9.40 1.32 3.77
C LEU A 235 9.08 1.53 2.27
N ASP A 236 10.01 1.16 1.39
CA ASP A 236 9.89 1.37 -0.06
C ASP A 236 9.77 2.86 -0.48
N HIS A 237 10.18 3.84 0.34
CA HIS A 237 10.18 5.26 -0.04
C HIS A 237 11.04 5.51 -1.29
N ARG A 238 10.49 6.27 -2.25
CA ARG A 238 11.01 6.38 -3.63
C ARG A 238 11.76 7.68 -3.92
N GLY A 239 12.05 8.47 -2.88
CA GLY A 239 12.66 9.79 -3.01
C GLY A 239 11.71 10.84 -3.62
N THR A 240 10.40 10.60 -3.54
CA THR A 240 9.39 11.52 -4.07
C THR A 240 8.20 11.63 -3.13
N ASN A 241 7.62 12.82 -3.02
CA ASN A 241 6.54 13.10 -2.08
C ASN A 241 5.13 12.86 -2.67
N ASN A 242 4.11 12.94 -1.80
CA ASN A 242 2.69 12.77 -2.15
C ASN A 242 2.21 13.71 -3.28
N ALA A 243 2.73 14.94 -3.36
CA ALA A 243 2.36 15.89 -4.41
C ALA A 243 2.87 15.41 -5.78
N PHE A 244 4.10 14.90 -5.86
CA PHE A 244 4.66 14.31 -7.07
C PHE A 244 3.87 13.09 -7.52
N GLN A 245 3.53 12.18 -6.60
CA GLN A 245 2.71 10.99 -6.90
C GLN A 245 1.37 11.35 -7.53
N THR A 246 0.72 12.40 -7.00
CA THR A 246 -0.55 12.91 -7.53
C THR A 246 -0.37 13.55 -8.91
N LYS A 247 0.64 14.40 -9.09
CA LYS A 247 0.91 15.09 -10.38
C LYS A 247 1.23 14.11 -11.51
N THR A 248 1.87 13.00 -11.20
CA THR A 248 2.27 11.96 -12.17
C THR A 248 1.20 10.90 -12.42
N GLU A 249 0.03 11.00 -11.76
CA GLU A 249 -1.03 9.98 -11.80
C GLU A 249 -0.47 8.56 -11.53
N SER A 250 0.43 8.45 -10.56
CA SER A 250 1.10 7.18 -10.27
C SER A 250 0.11 6.09 -9.84
N PRO A 251 0.43 4.80 -10.03
CA PRO A 251 -0.43 3.72 -9.54
C PRO A 251 -0.75 3.82 -8.04
N LEU A 252 0.17 4.37 -7.23
CA LEU A 252 -0.05 4.61 -5.80
C LEU A 252 -1.09 5.70 -5.58
N ALA A 253 -1.04 6.81 -6.34
CA ALA A 253 -2.04 7.87 -6.26
C ALA A 253 -3.43 7.45 -6.77
N ILE A 254 -3.49 6.44 -7.64
CA ILE A 254 -4.76 5.82 -8.07
C ILE A 254 -5.32 4.91 -6.96
N LEU A 255 -4.45 4.20 -6.24
CA LEU A 255 -4.82 3.27 -5.18
C LEU A 255 -5.25 3.99 -3.90
N TYR A 256 -4.52 5.05 -3.51
CA TYR A 256 -4.74 5.81 -2.29
C TYR A 256 -5.06 7.27 -2.59
N SER A 257 -6.13 7.78 -1.99
CA SER A 257 -6.62 9.14 -2.23
C SER A 257 -6.04 10.20 -1.28
N THR A 258 -5.53 9.80 -0.12
CA THR A 258 -4.94 10.67 0.91
C THR A 258 -3.74 9.99 1.54
N SER A 259 -2.71 10.74 1.94
CA SER A 259 -1.50 10.19 2.59
C SER A 259 -0.97 8.97 1.82
N THR A 260 -0.79 9.16 0.52
CA THR A 260 -0.61 8.08 -0.47
C THR A 260 0.60 7.22 -0.16
N MET A 261 1.72 7.85 0.17
CA MET A 261 2.95 7.15 0.53
C MET A 261 2.84 6.49 1.91
N GLU A 262 2.19 7.13 2.88
CA GLU A 262 2.07 6.59 4.23
C GLU A 262 1.20 5.32 4.27
N HIS A 263 0.11 5.26 3.48
CA HIS A 263 -0.65 4.02 3.31
C HIS A 263 0.19 2.93 2.62
N HIS A 264 1.00 3.31 1.62
CA HIS A 264 1.93 2.37 0.98
C HIS A 264 2.96 1.81 1.95
N HIS A 265 3.55 2.64 2.81
CA HIS A 265 4.50 2.21 3.84
C HIS A 265 3.86 1.25 4.85
N PHE A 266 2.62 1.52 5.27
CA PHE A 266 1.85 0.61 6.11
C PHE A 266 1.59 -0.74 5.41
N ASP A 267 1.19 -0.73 4.14
CA ASP A 267 0.98 -1.96 3.37
C ASP A 267 2.28 -2.77 3.19
N GLN A 268 3.44 -2.09 3.03
CA GLN A 268 4.75 -2.76 3.04
C GLN A 268 5.06 -3.39 4.40
N CYS A 269 4.76 -2.71 5.51
CA CYS A 269 4.89 -3.26 6.86
C CYS A 269 4.04 -4.54 7.01
N VAL A 270 2.77 -4.49 6.61
CA VAL A 270 1.84 -5.62 6.62
C VAL A 270 2.34 -6.77 5.74
N MET A 271 2.88 -6.48 4.56
CA MET A 271 3.47 -7.50 3.68
C MET A 271 4.63 -8.24 4.37
N ILE A 272 5.56 -7.50 4.99
CA ILE A 272 6.71 -8.10 5.68
C ILE A 272 6.22 -8.93 6.89
N LEU A 273 5.30 -8.41 7.70
CA LEU A 273 4.74 -9.15 8.85
C LEU A 273 4.01 -10.44 8.44
N ASN A 274 3.37 -10.46 7.27
CA ASN A 274 2.70 -11.66 6.74
C ASN A 274 3.63 -12.61 5.98
N SER A 275 4.89 -12.22 5.76
CA SER A 275 5.89 -13.07 5.12
C SER A 275 6.32 -14.18 6.09
N GLU A 276 6.59 -15.38 5.56
CA GLU A 276 6.93 -16.54 6.38
C GLU A 276 8.13 -16.25 7.31
N GLY A 277 7.97 -16.56 8.59
CA GLY A 277 9.01 -16.37 9.60
C GLY A 277 9.30 -14.92 10.00
N ASN A 278 8.54 -13.93 9.54
CA ASN A 278 8.74 -12.50 9.91
C ASN A 278 7.70 -11.96 10.88
N ASN A 279 6.65 -12.73 11.19
CA ASN A 279 5.56 -12.27 12.03
C ASN A 279 5.96 -12.19 13.51
N ILE A 280 6.52 -11.05 13.93
CA ILE A 280 6.85 -10.79 15.34
C ILE A 280 5.61 -10.69 16.25
N PHE A 281 4.40 -10.66 15.69
CA PHE A 281 3.12 -10.64 16.41
C PHE A 281 2.44 -12.01 16.48
N GLN A 282 3.09 -13.08 16.02
CA GLN A 282 2.48 -14.41 15.91
C GLN A 282 1.98 -15.01 17.23
N SER A 283 2.52 -14.57 18.36
CA SER A 283 2.15 -15.04 19.70
C SER A 283 1.04 -14.20 20.35
N LEU A 284 0.62 -13.10 19.71
CA LEU A 284 -0.43 -12.21 20.24
C LEU A 284 -1.81 -12.85 20.11
N SER A 285 -2.72 -12.45 21.00
CA SER A 285 -4.14 -12.75 20.84
C SER A 285 -4.70 -12.00 19.62
N THR A 286 -5.85 -12.45 19.09
CA THR A 286 -6.52 -11.73 17.98
C THR A 286 -6.90 -10.30 18.35
N GLU A 287 -7.20 -10.02 19.62
CA GLU A 287 -7.51 -8.69 20.12
C GLU A 287 -6.27 -7.81 20.18
N ASP A 288 -5.19 -8.31 20.77
CA ASP A 288 -3.91 -7.59 20.85
C ASP A 288 -3.32 -7.34 19.45
N TYR A 289 -3.43 -8.30 18.53
CA TYR A 289 -3.02 -8.13 17.14
C TYR A 289 -3.77 -6.98 16.46
N ARG A 290 -5.10 -6.90 16.62
CA ARG A 290 -5.88 -5.78 16.08
C ARG A 290 -5.50 -4.46 16.71
N SER A 291 -5.28 -4.44 18.02
CA SER A 291 -4.90 -3.24 18.76
C SER A 291 -3.53 -2.72 18.33
N VAL A 292 -2.50 -3.57 18.30
CA VAL A 292 -1.15 -3.17 17.86
C VAL A 292 -1.13 -2.75 16.39
N MET A 293 -1.86 -3.44 15.50
CA MET A 293 -1.94 -3.04 14.09
C MET A 293 -2.63 -1.68 13.92
N LYS A 294 -3.66 -1.37 14.71
CA LYS A 294 -4.28 -0.03 14.75
C LYS A 294 -3.27 1.02 15.21
N THR A 295 -2.47 0.74 16.24
CA THR A 295 -1.40 1.65 16.68
C THR A 295 -0.37 1.87 15.58
N VAL A 296 0.09 0.81 14.92
CA VAL A 296 1.07 0.89 13.82
C VAL A 296 0.53 1.71 12.66
N GLU A 297 -0.69 1.44 12.21
CA GLU A 297 -1.37 2.18 11.14
C GLU A 297 -1.49 3.67 11.48
N ASN A 298 -2.09 3.98 12.64
CA ASN A 298 -2.29 5.35 13.06
C ASN A 298 -0.98 6.14 13.24
N ALA A 299 0.08 5.48 13.72
CA ALA A 299 1.39 6.09 13.86
C ALA A 299 2.02 6.38 12.49
N ILE A 300 2.07 5.41 11.58
CA ILE A 300 2.62 5.61 10.23
C ILE A 300 1.83 6.70 9.48
N ILE A 301 0.50 6.69 9.50
CA ILE A 301 -0.30 7.74 8.84
C ILE A 301 -0.06 9.14 9.46
N SER A 302 0.40 9.21 10.71
CA SER A 302 0.70 10.49 11.38
C SER A 302 2.06 11.09 10.99
N THR A 303 2.89 10.42 10.18
CA THR A 303 4.11 11.02 9.61
C THR A 303 3.80 11.98 8.46
N ASP A 304 2.62 11.88 7.84
CA ASP A 304 2.15 12.89 6.90
C ASP A 304 1.96 14.24 7.62
N LEU A 305 2.76 15.24 7.25
CA LEU A 305 2.67 16.58 7.83
C LEU A 305 1.29 17.22 7.67
N ALA A 306 0.52 16.86 6.62
CA ALA A 306 -0.86 17.32 6.49
C ALA A 306 -1.76 16.78 7.62
N MET A 307 -1.49 15.56 8.09
CA MET A 307 -2.18 14.97 9.25
C MET A 307 -1.70 15.60 10.56
N TYR A 308 -0.41 15.91 10.70
CA TYR A 308 0.09 16.70 11.82
C TYR A 308 -0.65 18.04 11.95
N PHE A 309 -0.77 18.83 10.87
CA PHE A 309 -1.46 20.12 10.92
C PHE A 309 -2.94 20.00 11.30
N LYS A 310 -3.61 18.90 10.90
CA LYS A 310 -4.99 18.62 11.33
C LYS A 310 -5.08 18.31 12.82
N LYS A 311 -4.12 17.55 13.36
CA LYS A 311 -4.09 17.11 14.76
C LYS A 311 -3.53 18.17 15.72
N LYS A 312 -2.66 19.07 15.24
CA LYS A 312 -1.93 20.08 16.04
C LYS A 312 -2.88 20.93 16.88
N SER A 313 -3.95 21.44 16.29
CA SER A 313 -4.91 22.30 16.99
C SER A 313 -5.59 21.56 18.14
N SER A 314 -6.02 20.32 17.92
CA SER A 314 -6.64 19.50 18.96
C SER A 314 -5.68 19.19 20.11
N PHE A 315 -4.39 18.96 19.81
CA PHE A 315 -3.40 18.71 20.85
C PHE A 315 -3.13 19.96 21.68
N MET A 316 -3.00 21.13 21.04
CA MET A 316 -2.84 22.39 21.77
C MET A 316 -4.05 22.70 22.66
N GLU A 317 -5.27 22.45 22.18
CA GLU A 317 -6.49 22.63 22.98
C GLU A 317 -6.50 21.74 24.23
N VAL A 318 -6.15 20.46 24.11
CA VAL A 318 -6.03 19.53 25.25
C VAL A 318 -5.01 20.04 26.28
N VAL A 319 -3.84 20.49 25.82
CA VAL A 319 -2.77 21.01 26.69
C VAL A 319 -3.18 22.32 27.37
N GLU A 320 -3.79 23.26 26.63
CA GLU A 320 -4.24 24.56 27.17
C GLU A 320 -5.38 24.43 28.17
N ASN A 321 -6.29 23.47 27.96
CA ASN A 321 -7.39 23.17 28.89
C ASN A 321 -6.91 22.47 30.17
N GLY A 322 -5.63 22.08 30.26
CA GLY A 322 -5.09 21.33 31.39
C GLY A 322 -5.63 19.90 31.48
N GLU A 323 -6.11 19.33 30.38
CA GLU A 323 -6.51 17.93 30.31
C GLU A 323 -5.25 17.06 30.13
N PHE A 324 -4.90 16.29 31.16
CA PHE A 324 -3.70 15.44 31.14
C PHE A 324 -4.02 13.94 31.23
N ASP A 325 -5.26 13.53 30.89
CA ASP A 325 -5.64 12.11 30.86
C ASP A 325 -5.20 11.41 29.57
N TRP A 326 -3.88 11.25 29.45
CA TRP A 326 -3.24 10.53 28.36
C TRP A 326 -3.57 9.03 28.32
N GLN A 327 -4.45 8.52 29.21
CA GLN A 327 -4.93 7.15 29.16
C GLN A 327 -6.21 6.99 28.32
N SER A 328 -6.95 8.07 28.06
CA SER A 328 -8.11 8.01 27.18
C SER A 328 -7.70 7.69 25.73
N GLU A 329 -8.44 6.81 25.06
CA GLU A 329 -8.13 6.39 23.68
C GLU A 329 -7.89 7.58 22.71
N PRO A 330 -8.74 8.63 22.66
CA PRO A 330 -8.52 9.74 21.73
C PRO A 330 -7.27 10.57 22.05
N GLN A 331 -7.02 10.88 23.32
CA GLN A 331 -5.83 11.65 23.71
C GLN A 331 -4.56 10.83 23.55
N LYS A 332 -4.64 9.52 23.76
CA LYS A 332 -3.52 8.61 23.53
C LYS A 332 -3.18 8.49 22.06
N GLU A 333 -4.18 8.29 21.19
CA GLU A 333 -3.96 8.27 19.73
C GLU A 333 -3.33 9.59 19.25
N LEU A 334 -3.79 10.72 19.80
CA LEU A 334 -3.24 12.04 19.53
C LEU A 334 -1.79 12.17 19.99
N LEU A 335 -1.48 11.73 21.22
CA LEU A 335 -0.12 11.75 21.77
C LEU A 335 0.83 10.86 20.95
N CYS A 336 0.42 9.63 20.62
CA CYS A 336 1.18 8.74 19.75
C CYS A 336 1.48 9.38 18.39
N GLY A 337 0.49 10.04 17.78
CA GLY A 337 0.68 10.78 16.54
C GLY A 337 1.71 11.91 16.68
N MET A 338 1.61 12.73 17.73
CA MET A 338 2.57 13.82 17.98
C MET A 338 3.98 13.31 18.27
N MET A 339 4.10 12.22 19.04
CA MET A 339 5.39 11.57 19.31
C MET A 339 6.00 11.02 18.02
N MET A 340 5.20 10.42 17.15
CA MET A 340 5.68 9.90 15.87
C MET A 340 6.20 11.03 14.97
N THR A 341 5.44 12.12 14.80
CA THR A 341 5.90 13.30 14.04
C THR A 341 7.19 13.89 14.65
N ALA A 342 7.28 13.95 15.99
CA ALA A 342 8.47 14.44 16.69
C ALA A 342 9.69 13.54 16.46
N CYS A 343 9.51 12.22 16.38
CA CYS A 343 10.60 11.29 16.07
C CYS A 343 11.04 11.42 14.61
N ASP A 344 10.09 11.56 13.69
CA ASP A 344 10.34 11.67 12.25
C ASP A 344 11.19 12.91 11.92
N VAL A 345 10.86 14.07 12.51
CA VAL A 345 11.64 15.31 12.33
C VAL A 345 12.79 15.47 13.34
N SER A 346 13.23 14.40 14.00
CA SER A 346 14.22 14.47 15.10
C SER A 346 15.64 14.82 14.69
N ALA A 347 15.97 14.67 13.40
CA ALA A 347 17.25 15.09 12.84
C ALA A 347 17.57 16.57 13.12
N ILE A 348 16.54 17.43 13.18
CA ILE A 348 16.68 18.86 13.43
C ILE A 348 17.18 19.21 14.84
N ALA A 349 17.12 18.27 15.77
CA ALA A 349 17.55 18.43 17.16
C ALA A 349 18.90 17.77 17.46
N LYS A 350 19.53 17.14 16.46
CA LYS A 350 20.85 16.52 16.60
C LYS A 350 21.96 17.59 16.69
N PRO A 351 23.17 17.25 17.17
CA PRO A 351 24.29 18.19 17.17
C PRO A 351 24.52 18.81 15.78
N TRP A 352 24.96 20.08 15.73
CA TRP A 352 25.10 20.86 14.49
C TRP A 352 25.78 20.10 13.35
N GLU A 353 26.92 19.46 13.62
CA GLU A 353 27.68 18.74 12.59
C GLU A 353 26.91 17.57 11.95
N VAL A 354 25.98 16.98 12.71
CA VAL A 354 25.09 15.92 12.23
C VAL A 354 23.92 16.54 11.48
N GLN A 355 23.25 17.51 12.09
CA GLN A 355 22.07 18.14 11.50
C GLN A 355 22.41 18.83 10.17
N HIS A 356 23.56 19.50 10.07
CA HIS A 356 24.02 20.15 8.85
C HIS A 356 24.26 19.15 7.71
N LYS A 357 24.84 17.98 8.01
CA LYS A 357 25.02 16.90 7.02
C LYS A 357 23.68 16.31 6.58
N ILE A 358 22.76 16.07 7.52
CA ILE A 358 21.44 15.54 7.21
C ILE A 358 20.63 16.53 6.35
N ALA A 359 20.68 17.82 6.64
CA ALA A 359 20.01 18.84 5.84
C ALA A 359 20.48 18.84 4.37
N LYS A 360 21.77 18.61 4.12
CA LYS A 360 22.31 18.44 2.76
C LYS A 360 21.71 17.21 2.06
N LEU A 361 21.63 16.06 2.74
CA LEU A 361 21.02 14.84 2.18
C LEU A 361 19.52 15.02 1.84
N VAL A 362 18.77 15.71 2.69
CA VAL A 362 17.36 16.05 2.42
C VAL A 362 17.25 16.98 1.21
N ALA A 363 18.10 18.01 1.15
CA ALA A 363 18.12 18.95 0.03
C ALA A 363 18.46 18.25 -1.29
N ASP A 364 19.48 17.38 -1.29
CA ASP A 364 19.86 16.59 -2.47
C ASP A 364 18.70 15.71 -2.96
N GLU A 365 17.97 15.06 -2.04
CA GLU A 365 16.80 14.26 -2.42
C GLU A 365 15.67 15.11 -3.02
N PHE A 366 15.41 16.30 -2.45
CA PHE A 366 14.43 17.25 -3.00
C PHE A 366 14.86 17.82 -4.35
N PHE A 367 16.15 18.04 -4.56
CA PHE A 367 16.71 18.46 -5.85
C PHE A 367 16.59 17.37 -6.91
N ASP A 368 16.80 16.10 -6.55
CA ASP A 368 16.57 14.97 -7.44
C ASP A 368 15.09 14.87 -7.85
N GLN A 369 14.15 15.07 -6.91
CA GLN A 369 12.73 15.19 -7.26
C GLN A 369 12.47 16.40 -8.18
N GLY A 370 13.05 17.57 -7.89
CA GLY A 370 12.84 18.77 -8.69
C GLY A 370 13.32 18.61 -10.14
N ASP A 371 14.42 17.92 -10.35
CA ASP A 371 14.89 17.55 -11.69
C ASP A 371 13.90 16.60 -12.39
N LEU A 372 13.34 15.63 -11.67
CA LEU A 372 12.29 14.76 -12.21
C LEU A 372 11.03 15.56 -12.59
N GLU A 373 10.65 16.58 -11.81
CA GLU A 373 9.54 17.48 -12.15
C GLU A 373 9.84 18.29 -13.42
N LYS A 374 11.07 18.81 -13.58
CA LYS A 374 11.50 19.49 -14.81
C LYS A 374 11.44 18.53 -16.01
N LEU A 375 11.97 17.32 -15.88
CA LEU A 375 12.10 16.34 -16.96
C LEU A 375 10.76 15.72 -17.38
N GLN A 376 9.97 15.25 -16.41
CA GLN A 376 8.76 14.45 -16.68
C GLN A 376 7.50 15.30 -16.82
N LEU A 377 7.42 16.42 -16.09
CA LEU A 377 6.22 17.27 -16.05
C LEU A 377 6.41 18.58 -16.81
N ASN A 378 7.64 18.92 -17.22
CA ASN A 378 7.99 20.20 -17.84
C ASN A 378 7.50 21.39 -17.01
N GLN A 379 7.64 21.27 -15.68
CA GLN A 379 7.26 22.27 -14.68
C GLN A 379 8.51 22.82 -14.00
N GLN A 380 8.47 24.10 -13.63
CA GLN A 380 9.49 24.65 -12.75
C GLN A 380 9.20 24.19 -11.31
N PRO A 381 10.16 23.54 -10.63
CA PRO A 381 9.99 23.10 -9.27
C PRO A 381 9.92 24.31 -8.33
N VAL A 382 9.35 24.07 -7.14
CA VAL A 382 9.38 25.06 -6.07
C VAL A 382 10.82 25.29 -5.59
N ALA A 383 11.07 26.44 -4.99
CA ALA A 383 12.41 26.86 -4.54
C ALA A 383 13.18 25.78 -3.75
N MET A 384 12.48 25.09 -2.83
CA MET A 384 13.02 24.03 -1.99
C MET A 384 13.50 22.79 -2.77
N MET A 385 13.00 22.59 -3.98
CA MET A 385 13.36 21.47 -4.87
C MET A 385 14.20 21.94 -6.06
N ASP A 386 14.54 23.23 -6.14
CA ASP A 386 15.31 23.77 -7.26
C ASP A 386 16.79 23.90 -6.87
N ARG A 387 17.64 23.00 -7.40
CA ARG A 387 19.08 23.01 -7.11
C ARG A 387 19.80 24.29 -7.51
N GLU A 388 19.23 25.07 -8.43
CA GLU A 388 19.74 26.39 -8.81
C GLU A 388 19.56 27.45 -7.70
N ARG A 389 18.65 27.20 -6.76
CA ARG A 389 18.34 28.08 -5.62
C ARG A 389 18.90 27.57 -4.29
N LYS A 390 19.89 26.68 -4.34
CA LYS A 390 20.57 26.10 -3.17
C LYS A 390 21.11 27.13 -2.18
N ASP A 391 21.47 28.33 -2.63
CA ASP A 391 21.94 29.40 -1.73
C ASP A 391 20.87 29.83 -0.72
N GLU A 392 19.59 29.63 -1.02
CA GLU A 392 18.46 29.95 -0.14
C GLU A 392 18.19 28.88 0.94
N LEU A 393 18.86 27.72 0.90
CA LEU A 393 18.61 26.61 1.83
C LEU A 393 18.67 27.03 3.31
N PRO A 394 19.64 27.85 3.78
CA PRO A 394 19.66 28.27 5.18
C PRO A 394 18.39 28.97 5.62
N GLN A 395 17.86 29.88 4.80
CA GLN A 395 16.61 30.59 5.09
C GLN A 395 15.40 29.64 5.05
N MET A 396 15.40 28.66 4.15
CA MET A 396 14.36 27.62 4.11
C MET A 396 14.38 26.74 5.35
N GLN A 397 15.56 26.38 5.86
CA GLN A 397 15.72 25.62 7.10
C GLN A 397 15.21 26.41 8.31
N VAL A 398 15.50 27.72 8.41
CA VAL A 398 14.92 28.58 9.45
C VAL A 398 13.38 28.55 9.38
N GLY A 399 12.82 28.69 8.18
CA GLY A 399 11.37 28.64 7.98
C GLY A 399 10.75 27.30 8.39
N PHE A 400 11.37 26.17 8.01
CA PHE A 400 10.93 24.84 8.42
C PHE A 400 10.93 24.68 9.94
N ILE A 401 12.01 25.12 10.60
CA ILE A 401 12.15 25.07 12.06
C ILE A 401 11.06 25.89 12.75
N ASP A 402 10.80 27.10 12.27
CA ASP A 402 9.82 28.03 12.88
C ASP A 402 8.37 27.56 12.73
N VAL A 403 8.02 26.94 11.59
CA VAL A 403 6.66 26.56 11.28
C VAL A 403 6.29 25.19 11.87
N ILE A 404 7.23 24.25 11.86
CA ILE A 404 6.97 22.84 12.19
C ILE A 404 7.65 22.44 13.48
N CYS A 405 8.98 22.49 13.53
CA CYS A 405 9.76 21.83 14.58
C CYS A 405 9.64 22.52 15.94
N LEU A 406 9.86 23.84 16.01
CA LEU A 406 9.80 24.58 17.28
C LEU A 406 8.41 24.53 17.90
N PRO A 407 7.29 24.79 17.19
CA PRO A 407 5.96 24.65 17.78
C PRO A 407 5.70 23.26 18.35
N LEU A 408 6.10 22.21 17.63
CA LEU A 408 5.94 20.82 18.07
C LEU A 408 6.72 20.52 19.35
N TYR A 409 8.04 20.77 19.33
CA TYR A 409 8.89 20.46 20.48
C TYR A 409 8.62 21.38 21.67
N LYS A 410 8.21 22.63 21.44
CA LYS A 410 7.85 23.55 22.51
C LYS A 410 6.69 22.98 23.32
N VAL A 411 5.56 22.71 22.67
CA VAL A 411 4.36 22.20 23.36
C VAL A 411 4.68 20.86 24.02
N LEU A 412 5.33 19.93 23.32
CA LEU A 412 5.70 18.65 23.91
C LEU A 412 6.65 18.79 25.12
N SER A 413 7.60 19.73 25.09
CA SER A 413 8.53 19.94 26.23
C SER A 413 7.90 20.66 27.41
N GLU A 414 6.90 21.52 27.17
CA GLU A 414 6.11 22.19 28.21
C GLU A 414 5.21 21.17 28.91
N THR A 415 4.61 20.23 28.16
CA THR A 415 3.82 19.13 28.72
C THR A 415 4.69 18.05 29.36
N PHE A 416 5.81 17.70 28.73
CA PHE A 416 6.72 16.62 29.13
C PHE A 416 8.17 17.14 29.26
N PRO A 417 8.54 17.71 30.42
CA PRO A 417 9.86 18.36 30.59
C PRO A 417 11.06 17.43 30.35
N TRP A 418 10.89 16.11 30.43
CA TRP A 418 11.96 15.13 30.23
C TRP A 418 12.43 15.01 28.77
N ILE A 419 11.67 15.52 27.80
CA ILE A 419 12.08 15.54 26.38
C ILE A 419 12.60 16.91 25.93
N LYS A 420 12.79 17.86 26.86
CA LYS A 420 13.26 19.23 26.58
C LYS A 420 14.55 19.30 25.75
N ALA A 421 15.40 18.27 25.81
CA ALA A 421 16.60 18.17 24.99
C ALA A 421 16.32 18.29 23.47
N LEU A 422 15.17 17.80 22.99
CA LEU A 422 14.77 17.94 21.58
C LEU A 422 14.44 19.40 21.23
N TYR A 423 13.73 20.10 22.12
CA TYR A 423 13.45 21.53 21.96
C TYR A 423 14.74 22.36 21.98
N ASP A 424 15.63 22.10 22.95
CA ASP A 424 16.88 22.84 23.09
C ASP A 424 17.81 22.66 21.89
N GLY A 425 17.94 21.43 21.38
CA GLY A 425 18.71 21.17 20.15
C GLY A 425 18.12 21.85 18.92
N CYS A 426 16.79 21.90 18.81
CA CYS A 426 16.09 22.60 17.73
C CYS A 426 16.34 24.12 17.79
N VAL A 427 16.28 24.74 18.98
CA VAL A 427 16.57 26.16 19.18
C VAL A 427 18.04 26.48 18.83
N GLU A 428 18.98 25.63 19.23
CA GLU A 428 20.40 25.78 18.92
C GLU A 428 20.65 25.72 17.41
N ASN A 429 20.12 24.70 16.72
CA ASN A 429 20.26 24.58 15.27
C ASN A 429 19.57 25.70 14.50
N ARG A 430 18.42 26.21 14.99
CA ARG A 430 17.79 27.40 14.41
C ARG A 430 18.75 28.59 14.38
N LYS A 431 19.48 28.82 15.47
CA LYS A 431 20.47 29.91 15.57
C LYS A 431 21.58 29.70 14.54
N HIS A 432 22.12 28.50 14.43
CA HIS A 432 23.15 28.20 13.42
C HIS A 432 22.66 28.43 11.99
N TRP A 433 21.44 28.01 11.65
CA TRP A 433 20.85 28.29 10.33
C TRP A 433 20.59 29.77 10.10
N GLN A 434 20.16 30.51 11.12
CA GLN A 434 19.98 31.97 11.04
C GLN A 434 21.32 32.67 10.78
N ASP A 435 22.38 32.29 11.49
CA ASP A 435 23.73 32.83 11.29
C ASP A 435 24.24 32.54 9.85
N LEU A 436 23.89 31.37 9.27
CA LEU A 436 24.19 31.06 7.88
C LEU A 436 23.34 31.87 6.90
N ALA A 437 22.04 32.04 7.15
CA ALA A 437 21.15 32.83 6.31
C ALA A 437 21.61 34.30 6.22
N GLU A 438 22.02 34.90 7.34
CA GLU A 438 22.57 36.25 7.39
C GLU A 438 23.87 36.36 6.59
N LYS A 439 24.76 35.35 6.67
CA LYS A 439 25.99 35.31 5.85
C LYS A 439 25.68 35.27 4.36
N VAL A 440 24.67 34.49 3.94
CA VAL A 440 24.22 34.45 2.55
C VAL A 440 23.68 35.80 2.10
N GLU A 441 22.89 36.48 2.93
CA GLU A 441 22.40 37.83 2.66
C GLU A 441 23.55 38.84 2.48
N MET A 442 24.65 38.65 3.22
CA MET A 442 25.89 39.42 3.06
C MET A 442 26.75 39.01 1.86
N GLY A 443 26.29 38.07 1.02
CA GLY A 443 26.99 37.62 -0.19
C GLY A 443 28.05 36.54 0.02
N LEU A 444 28.11 35.91 1.19
CA LEU A 444 29.00 34.77 1.47
C LEU A 444 28.32 33.46 1.08
N THR A 445 29.08 32.50 0.54
CA THR A 445 28.55 31.15 0.30
C THR A 445 28.52 30.35 1.60
N TRP A 446 27.43 29.61 1.82
CA TRP A 446 27.31 28.64 2.92
C TRP A 446 27.73 27.23 2.48
N ILE A 447 28.00 27.03 1.19
CA ILE A 447 28.29 25.74 0.59
C ILE A 447 29.79 25.46 0.71
N ASP A 448 30.16 24.43 1.47
CA ASP A 448 31.46 23.78 1.28
C ASP A 448 31.47 23.21 -0.15
N HIS A 449 32.43 23.64 -0.98
CA HIS A 449 32.46 23.44 -2.44
C HIS A 449 32.39 21.97 -2.95
N ASP A 450 32.29 20.96 -2.07
CA ASP A 450 32.62 19.57 -2.38
C ASP A 450 31.47 18.54 -2.32
N THR A 451 30.21 18.89 -2.00
CA THR A 451 29.20 17.85 -1.64
C THR A 451 27.83 17.88 -2.35
N ILE A 452 27.59 18.68 -3.38
CA ILE A 452 26.28 18.64 -4.08
C ILE A 452 26.41 17.84 -5.37
N ASP A 453 25.64 16.75 -5.46
CA ASP A 453 25.64 15.86 -6.60
C ASP A 453 25.15 16.55 -7.88
N LYS A 454 25.64 16.05 -9.02
CA LYS A 454 25.25 16.53 -10.36
C LYS A 454 23.77 16.24 -10.62
N PRO A 455 23.13 16.99 -11.55
CA PRO A 455 21.75 16.76 -11.94
C PRO A 455 21.49 15.30 -12.32
N VAL A 456 20.26 14.83 -12.09
CA VAL A 456 19.85 13.51 -12.61
C VAL A 456 19.77 13.63 -14.12
N GLU A 457 20.84 13.23 -14.81
CA GLU A 457 20.86 13.17 -16.28
C GLU A 457 19.93 12.04 -16.76
N GLU A 458 19.30 12.27 -17.92
CA GLU A 458 18.54 11.24 -18.63
C GLU A 458 19.42 9.98 -18.74
N PHE A 459 18.91 8.81 -18.30
CA PHE A 459 19.47 7.52 -18.67
C PHE A 459 19.36 7.39 -20.20
N THR A 460 20.26 8.05 -20.92
CA THR A 460 20.47 7.79 -22.33
C THR A 460 21.01 6.38 -22.41
N ALA A 461 20.26 5.50 -23.08
CA ALA A 461 20.56 4.09 -23.27
C ALA A 461 21.84 3.91 -24.12
N ASN A 462 22.99 4.24 -23.55
CA ASN A 462 24.32 4.12 -24.14
C ASN A 462 25.29 3.30 -23.27
N SER A 463 24.81 2.61 -22.24
CA SER A 463 25.47 1.37 -21.84
C SER A 463 24.96 0.28 -22.78
N GLU A 464 25.85 -0.33 -23.55
CA GLU A 464 25.57 -1.54 -24.31
C GLU A 464 24.88 -2.54 -23.38
N ALA A 465 23.55 -2.61 -23.48
CA ALA A 465 22.79 -3.69 -22.90
C ALA A 465 23.24 -4.93 -23.67
N GLU A 466 24.01 -5.79 -23.03
CA GLU A 466 24.07 -7.18 -23.48
C GLU A 466 22.62 -7.66 -23.49
N ASP A 467 22.12 -7.96 -24.69
CA ASP A 467 20.79 -8.50 -24.92
C ASP A 467 20.63 -9.79 -24.10
N ILE A 468 20.13 -9.68 -22.87
CA ILE A 468 19.58 -10.82 -22.16
C ILE A 468 18.26 -11.13 -22.85
N GLU A 469 18.34 -12.01 -23.84
CA GLU A 469 17.19 -12.57 -24.53
C GLU A 469 16.32 -13.31 -23.49
N PHE A 470 15.31 -12.63 -22.96
CA PHE A 470 14.22 -13.29 -22.24
C PHE A 470 13.40 -14.08 -23.26
N THR A 471 13.76 -15.35 -23.46
CA THR A 471 12.93 -16.29 -24.21
C THR A 471 11.66 -16.56 -23.39
N VAL A 472 10.64 -15.73 -23.53
CA VAL A 472 9.29 -16.06 -23.07
C VAL A 472 8.76 -17.14 -24.00
N THR A 473 8.98 -18.40 -23.62
CA THR A 473 8.32 -19.53 -24.27
C THR A 473 6.87 -19.52 -23.81
N THR A 474 6.01 -18.83 -24.56
CA THR A 474 4.57 -19.07 -24.50
C THR A 474 4.33 -20.49 -24.96
N LEU A 475 4.06 -21.40 -24.02
CA LEU A 475 3.46 -22.70 -24.32
C LEU A 475 2.07 -22.46 -24.91
N ASN A 476 2.02 -22.28 -26.23
CA ASN A 476 0.79 -22.37 -26.99
C ASN A 476 0.33 -23.83 -26.94
N CYS A 477 -0.56 -24.15 -26.01
CA CYS A 477 -1.37 -25.36 -26.10
C CYS A 477 -2.35 -25.19 -27.27
N VAL A 478 -1.91 -25.55 -28.48
CA VAL A 478 -2.80 -25.71 -29.64
C VAL A 478 -3.39 -27.10 -29.55
N HIS A 479 -4.73 -27.14 -29.50
CA HIS A 479 -5.54 -28.34 -29.66
C HIS A 479 -5.14 -29.11 -30.91
N SER A 480 -4.71 -30.35 -30.73
CA SER A 480 -4.57 -31.34 -31.80
C SER A 480 -5.97 -31.77 -32.27
N SER A 481 -6.33 -31.41 -33.49
CA SER A 481 -7.36 -32.10 -34.25
C SER A 481 -6.69 -33.01 -35.28
N ASP A 482 -7.17 -34.25 -35.31
CA ASP A 482 -6.69 -35.36 -36.12
C ASP A 482 -6.56 -35.05 -37.62
N LYS A 483 -5.52 -35.62 -38.25
CA LYS A 483 -5.65 -36.33 -39.54
C LYS A 483 -4.48 -37.28 -39.79
N LYS A 484 -4.84 -38.53 -40.08
CA LYS A 484 -3.99 -39.64 -40.55
C LYS A 484 -3.51 -39.43 -42.00
N THR A 485 -2.54 -40.28 -42.36
CA THR A 485 -1.89 -40.58 -43.68
C THR A 485 -0.60 -39.78 -43.91
N GLY A 486 0.57 -40.32 -44.24
CA GLY A 486 1.06 -41.69 -44.52
C GLY A 486 2.25 -41.58 -45.50
N ALA A 487 3.41 -42.20 -45.16
CA ALA A 487 4.64 -42.39 -45.99
C ALA A 487 5.41 -41.10 -46.42
N ASP A 488 6.74 -41.01 -46.60
CA ASP A 488 7.80 -42.00 -46.79
C ASP A 488 9.21 -41.39 -46.50
N GLN A 489 10.23 -42.24 -46.52
CA GLN A 489 11.68 -42.09 -46.21
C GLN A 489 12.43 -40.96 -46.99
N THR A 490 13.55 -40.34 -46.58
CA THR A 490 14.94 -40.87 -46.44
C THR A 490 15.96 -39.76 -46.07
N SER A 491 17.08 -40.23 -45.54
CA SER A 491 18.40 -39.69 -45.13
C SER A 491 19.17 -38.54 -45.84
N LEU A 492 19.95 -37.81 -45.00
CA LEU A 492 21.39 -37.44 -45.08
C LEU A 492 21.90 -36.12 -45.74
N THR A 493 22.89 -35.54 -45.02
CA THR A 493 24.02 -34.62 -45.39
C THR A 493 23.87 -33.10 -45.18
N GLY A 494 24.78 -32.51 -44.37
CA GLY A 494 25.09 -31.05 -44.31
C GLY A 494 26.24 -30.70 -45.27
N PRO A 495 27.06 -29.61 -45.08
CA PRO A 495 26.93 -28.43 -44.22
C PRO A 495 27.31 -27.06 -44.90
N LEU A 496 27.27 -25.97 -44.11
CA LEU A 496 28.14 -24.76 -44.10
C LEU A 496 28.19 -23.70 -45.23
N SER A 497 28.00 -22.45 -44.78
CA SER A 497 28.75 -21.19 -45.09
C SER A 497 28.22 -20.18 -46.14
N ARG A 498 27.77 -19.04 -45.60
CA ARG A 498 28.27 -17.64 -45.76
C ARG A 498 28.75 -17.20 -47.16
N VAL A 499 28.19 -16.11 -47.69
CA VAL A 499 28.93 -14.91 -48.17
C VAL A 499 27.96 -13.77 -48.57
N THR A 500 28.40 -12.58 -48.16
CA THR A 500 27.93 -11.20 -48.33
C THR A 500 27.83 -10.67 -49.78
N ARG A 501 26.99 -9.64 -50.00
CA ARG A 501 27.29 -8.56 -50.96
C ARG A 501 26.84 -7.18 -50.44
N ARG A 502 27.81 -6.27 -50.36
CA ARG A 502 27.68 -4.79 -50.31
C ARG A 502 27.53 -4.25 -51.74
N ALA A 503 26.88 -3.09 -51.91
CA ALA A 503 27.29 -2.06 -52.88
C ALA A 503 26.72 -0.68 -52.49
N ASN A 504 27.58 0.34 -52.60
CA ASN A 504 27.40 1.77 -52.30
C ASN A 504 26.73 2.55 -53.44
N GLY A 505 26.24 3.76 -53.15
CA GLY A 505 26.59 4.94 -53.97
C GLY A 505 25.49 5.93 -54.41
N SER A 506 25.47 7.09 -53.73
CA SER A 506 25.30 8.48 -54.25
C SER A 506 23.94 9.10 -54.68
N THR A 507 23.67 10.24 -53.99
CA THR A 507 23.24 11.58 -54.45
C THR A 507 21.75 11.97 -54.65
N SER A 508 21.35 12.94 -53.81
CA SER A 508 20.68 14.24 -54.11
C SER A 508 19.19 14.47 -53.77
N SER A 509 19.01 15.61 -53.09
CA SER A 509 17.86 16.53 -52.94
C SER A 509 16.56 16.10 -52.25
N ALA A 510 16.41 16.63 -51.03
CA ALA A 510 15.29 17.42 -50.52
C ALA A 510 13.85 17.08 -50.97
N ALA A 511 13.10 16.44 -50.06
CA ALA A 511 11.68 16.73 -49.83
C ALA A 511 11.33 16.28 -48.41
N GLY A 512 10.82 17.21 -47.59
CA GLY A 512 10.36 16.92 -46.25
C GLY A 512 9.22 15.91 -46.24
N VAL A 513 9.33 14.89 -45.40
CA VAL A 513 8.22 14.02 -45.03
C VAL A 513 8.03 14.08 -43.54
N VAL A 514 6.89 14.67 -43.19
CA VAL A 514 6.22 14.69 -41.90
C VAL A 514 6.18 13.28 -41.31
N MET A 515 6.92 13.04 -40.22
CA MET A 515 6.75 11.82 -39.42
C MET A 515 5.44 11.97 -38.65
N ARG A 516 4.43 11.22 -39.09
CA ARG A 516 3.14 11.07 -38.41
C ARG A 516 3.37 10.60 -36.98
N ARG A 517 3.14 11.50 -36.03
CA ARG A 517 2.85 11.15 -34.63
C ARG A 517 1.66 10.19 -34.63
N PHE A 518 1.82 9.01 -34.04
CA PHE A 518 0.69 8.16 -33.68
C PHE A 518 -0.12 8.89 -32.61
N THR A 519 -1.24 9.45 -33.05
CA THR A 519 -2.31 9.96 -32.19
C THR A 519 -2.98 8.77 -31.51
N SER A 520 -2.70 8.58 -30.21
CA SER A 520 -3.53 7.73 -29.37
C SER A 520 -4.89 8.40 -29.20
N LEU A 521 -5.92 7.85 -29.85
CA LEU A 521 -7.30 8.25 -29.70
C LEU A 521 -7.79 7.85 -28.30
N ARG A 522 -7.73 8.81 -27.37
CA ARG A 522 -8.62 8.86 -26.22
C ARG A 522 -10.06 8.96 -26.75
N ARG A 523 -10.90 7.97 -26.41
CA ARG A 523 -12.36 8.15 -26.39
C ARG A 523 -12.82 8.11 -24.95
N GLY A 524 -13.30 9.28 -24.49
CA GLY A 524 -13.93 9.44 -23.19
C GLY A 524 -15.22 8.64 -23.09
N GLY A 525 -15.36 7.95 -21.96
CA GLY A 525 -16.61 7.45 -21.43
C GLY A 525 -16.67 7.87 -19.98
N THR A 526 -17.46 8.90 -19.69
CA THR A 526 -17.71 9.41 -18.35
C THR A 526 -18.35 8.31 -17.50
N ILE A 527 -17.61 7.78 -16.52
CA ILE A 527 -18.17 6.87 -15.51
C ILE A 527 -19.11 7.69 -14.63
N SER A 528 -20.39 7.37 -14.70
CA SER A 528 -21.44 7.96 -13.88
C SER A 528 -21.12 7.82 -12.38
N LYS A 529 -21.40 8.90 -11.63
CA LYS A 529 -21.16 9.08 -10.18
C LYS A 529 -21.90 8.05 -9.30
N THR A 530 -22.81 7.25 -9.86
CA THR A 530 -23.73 6.38 -9.10
C THR A 530 -23.24 4.93 -8.90
N MET A 531 -22.10 4.54 -9.50
CA MET A 531 -21.54 3.17 -9.35
C MET A 531 -20.38 3.09 -8.35
N ARG A 532 -19.95 4.24 -7.80
CA ARG A 532 -18.82 4.36 -6.88
C ARG A 532 -19.18 4.08 -5.41
N GLU A 533 -20.47 3.98 -5.08
CA GLU A 533 -20.96 3.80 -3.70
C GLU A 533 -21.36 2.36 -3.33
N ARG A 534 -21.14 1.35 -4.19
CA ARG A 534 -21.57 -0.04 -3.93
C ARG A 534 -20.46 -1.06 -3.64
N LEU A 535 -19.21 -0.63 -3.53
CA LEU A 535 -18.08 -1.51 -3.15
C LEU A 535 -17.42 -1.15 -1.81
N SER A 536 -17.95 -0.17 -1.07
CA SER A 536 -17.47 0.20 0.27
C SER A 536 -18.44 -0.15 1.42
N SER A 537 -19.58 -0.77 1.13
CA SER A 537 -20.60 -1.10 2.15
C SER A 537 -20.71 -2.61 2.38
N SER A 538 -19.76 -3.22 3.08
CA SER A 538 -19.97 -4.56 3.69
C SER A 538 -19.34 -4.75 5.07
N LEU A 539 -18.88 -3.69 5.76
CA LEU A 539 -18.35 -3.82 7.12
C LEU A 539 -18.89 -2.82 8.15
N TYR A 540 -19.90 -2.02 7.82
CA TYR A 540 -20.51 -1.11 8.80
C TYR A 540 -22.04 -1.14 8.74
N SER A 541 -22.65 -2.00 9.56
CA SER A 541 -24.00 -1.79 10.08
C SER A 541 -24.23 -2.53 11.40
N SER A 542 -24.15 -1.79 12.51
CA SER A 542 -25.11 -1.94 13.63
C SER A 542 -24.91 -0.80 14.63
N SER A 543 -25.82 0.17 14.59
CA SER A 543 -26.59 0.65 15.76
C SER A 543 -27.03 2.11 15.57
N SER A 544 -28.28 2.32 15.16
CA SER A 544 -29.04 3.49 15.60
C SER A 544 -30.52 3.14 15.75
N SER A 545 -31.00 3.29 16.98
CA SER A 545 -32.40 3.49 17.34
C SER A 545 -32.40 4.62 18.37
N SER A 546 -32.81 5.83 18.00
CA SER A 546 -34.19 6.34 18.12
C SER A 546 -34.33 7.25 19.34
N SER A 547 -34.48 8.56 19.12
CA SER A 547 -35.54 9.37 19.76
C SER A 547 -35.53 10.81 19.23
N LYS A 548 -36.69 11.20 18.67
CA LYS A 548 -37.09 12.56 18.31
C LYS A 548 -37.58 13.34 19.55
N GLY A 549 -37.50 14.68 19.46
CA GLY A 549 -38.29 15.65 20.22
C GLY A 549 -37.47 16.93 20.44
N GLY A 550 -37.64 18.00 19.66
CA GLY A 550 -38.61 19.10 19.92
C GLY A 550 -38.08 19.97 21.08
N GLY A 551 -37.67 21.22 20.95
CA GLY A 551 -38.18 22.36 20.19
C GLY A 551 -38.44 23.49 21.21
N GLY A 552 -37.92 24.71 20.98
CA GLY A 552 -38.39 25.93 21.64
C GLY A 552 -37.38 26.77 22.44
N GLY A 553 -36.93 27.87 21.82
CA GLY A 553 -36.98 29.26 22.31
C GLY A 553 -36.41 29.68 23.68
N GLY A 554 -35.68 30.79 23.69
CA GLY A 554 -35.53 31.65 24.88
C GLY A 554 -34.24 32.45 24.87
N GLY A 555 -34.32 33.77 24.72
CA GLY A 555 -33.16 34.65 24.58
C GLY A 555 -32.52 35.09 25.90
N GLY A 556 -31.37 35.78 25.74
CA GLY A 556 -31.06 36.98 26.50
C GLY A 556 -29.95 36.86 27.55
N GLY A 557 -29.04 37.84 27.52
CA GLY A 557 -28.50 38.44 28.75
C GLY A 557 -27.00 38.35 28.96
N LEU A 558 -26.35 39.49 28.69
CA LEU A 558 -24.99 39.86 29.07
C LEU A 558 -24.73 39.79 30.60
N GLY A 559 -23.47 39.58 30.99
CA GLY A 559 -22.93 40.25 32.19
C GLY A 559 -21.89 39.49 33.01
N GLY A 560 -20.65 40.00 32.99
CA GLY A 560 -19.91 40.31 34.22
C GLY A 560 -19.16 39.20 34.96
N MET A 561 -17.84 39.18 34.77
CA MET A 561 -16.82 38.81 35.79
C MET A 561 -16.96 39.68 37.07
N PRO A 562 -16.40 39.34 38.25
CA PRO A 562 -15.03 38.82 38.41
C PRO A 562 -14.71 37.83 39.58
N ARG A 563 -13.51 37.25 39.41
CA ARG A 563 -12.50 36.75 40.37
C ARG A 563 -12.87 36.66 41.84
N ASP A 564 -12.62 35.48 42.41
CA ASP A 564 -12.19 35.38 43.81
C ASP A 564 -11.13 34.30 44.02
N THR A 565 -10.21 34.63 44.91
CA THR A 565 -9.02 33.90 45.35
C THR A 565 -9.36 32.77 46.32
N GLY A 566 -8.68 31.62 46.25
CA GLY A 566 -8.86 30.56 47.23
C GLY A 566 -7.76 29.50 47.20
N VAL A 567 -7.09 29.34 48.33
CA VAL A 567 -5.96 28.47 48.64
C VAL A 567 -6.39 27.01 48.81
N LEU A 568 -5.46 26.08 48.51
CA LEU A 568 -5.50 24.61 48.67
C LEU A 568 -6.13 24.09 49.98
N PRO A 569 -6.60 22.82 49.98
CA PRO A 569 -5.87 21.83 50.77
C PRO A 569 -5.65 20.46 50.11
N GLU A 570 -4.49 19.88 50.40
CA GLU A 570 -4.08 18.48 50.16
C GLU A 570 -4.98 17.47 50.90
N LEU A 571 -5.25 16.32 50.27
CA LEU A 571 -5.81 15.10 50.89
C LEU A 571 -5.39 13.85 50.06
N PRO A 572 -5.40 12.62 50.61
CA PRO A 572 -4.17 11.88 50.91
C PRO A 572 -3.95 10.57 50.11
N GLU A 573 -2.73 10.05 50.24
CA GLU A 573 -2.23 8.76 49.70
C GLU A 573 -3.14 7.55 50.00
N LEU A 574 -3.54 6.83 48.95
CA LEU A 574 -4.21 5.53 49.05
C LEU A 574 -3.21 4.38 48.85
N LYS A 575 -3.02 3.64 49.93
CA LYS A 575 -2.22 2.40 50.05
C LYS A 575 -2.76 1.28 49.14
N ARG A 576 -1.84 0.61 48.44
CA ARG A 576 -2.07 -0.68 47.75
C ARG A 576 -2.35 -1.80 48.76
N PRO A 577 -3.26 -2.75 48.48
CA PRO A 577 -3.30 -4.02 49.18
C PRO A 577 -2.41 -5.08 48.49
N GLN A 578 -1.60 -5.77 49.29
CA GLN A 578 -0.96 -7.04 48.95
C GLN A 578 -1.89 -8.24 49.31
N PRO A 579 -1.65 -9.43 48.72
CA PRO A 579 -2.62 -10.54 48.70
C PRO A 579 -2.45 -11.51 49.88
N ALA A 580 -3.48 -12.31 50.14
CA ALA A 580 -3.48 -13.42 51.11
C ALA A 580 -4.35 -14.59 50.57
N PRO A 581 -4.24 -15.83 51.10
CA PRO A 581 -3.69 -16.95 50.34
C PRO A 581 -4.62 -18.18 50.17
N GLU A 582 -4.14 -19.10 49.34
CA GLU A 582 -4.39 -20.56 49.18
C GLU A 582 -5.67 -21.24 49.74
N GLY A 583 -6.27 -22.08 48.89
CA GLY A 583 -7.17 -23.17 49.30
C GLY A 583 -7.35 -24.24 48.23
N ARG A 584 -6.58 -25.34 48.31
CA ARG A 584 -6.80 -26.59 47.57
C ARG A 584 -8.07 -27.30 48.05
N LYS A 585 -8.88 -27.88 47.14
CA LYS A 585 -9.24 -29.34 47.12
C LYS A 585 -10.19 -29.73 45.98
N ALA A 586 -9.73 -30.73 45.23
CA ALA A 586 -10.38 -31.80 44.47
C ALA A 586 -11.92 -31.88 44.36
N LYS A 587 -12.40 -32.16 43.15
CA LYS A 587 -13.39 -33.21 42.87
C LYS A 587 -13.22 -33.79 41.47
N GLN A 588 -13.16 -35.12 41.42
CA GLN A 588 -13.07 -35.99 40.24
C GLN A 588 -14.42 -36.15 39.52
N ASN A 589 -14.32 -36.52 38.24
CA ASN A 589 -15.17 -37.41 37.44
C ASN A 589 -16.61 -37.00 37.08
N LYS A 590 -16.80 -36.82 35.75
CA LYS A 590 -17.93 -37.19 34.86
C LYS A 590 -17.86 -36.24 33.64
N THR A 591 -17.85 -36.59 32.36
CA THR A 591 -18.16 -37.83 31.63
C THR A 591 -17.58 -37.68 30.21
N ARG A 592 -17.18 -38.80 29.59
CA ARG A 592 -16.88 -38.96 28.16
C ARG A 592 -18.07 -38.57 27.27
N ASN A 593 -17.74 -38.36 25.99
CA ASN A 593 -18.58 -38.29 24.77
C ASN A 593 -19.04 -36.90 24.36
N TYR A 594 -18.38 -36.34 23.33
CA TYR A 594 -19.00 -35.84 22.09
C TYR A 594 -17.87 -35.51 21.09
N GLN A 595 -17.32 -36.54 20.45
CA GLN A 595 -16.67 -36.43 19.14
C GLN A 595 -17.51 -37.26 18.17
N SER A 596 -18.23 -36.61 17.28
CA SER A 596 -18.61 -37.08 15.93
C SER A 596 -19.68 -36.16 15.35
N LYS A 597 -19.63 -35.98 14.02
CA LYS A 597 -20.54 -35.21 13.13
C LYS A 597 -20.13 -33.72 13.02
N GLU A 598 -19.73 -33.14 11.89
CA GLU A 598 -19.92 -33.45 10.46
C GLU A 598 -18.67 -33.06 9.63
N ARG A 599 -18.13 -34.02 8.86
CA ARG A 599 -17.40 -33.75 7.61
C ARG A 599 -18.16 -34.50 6.52
N GLN A 600 -19.01 -33.80 5.78
CA GLN A 600 -19.59 -34.34 4.54
C GLN A 600 -18.61 -34.07 3.40
N LEU A 601 -17.86 -35.11 3.05
CA LEU A 601 -17.15 -35.25 1.77
C LEU A 601 -18.18 -35.57 0.68
N ILE A 602 -18.32 -34.69 -0.30
CA ILE A 602 -19.04 -34.98 -1.54
C ILE A 602 -18.08 -35.79 -2.44
N LYS A 603 -18.40 -37.07 -2.63
CA LYS A 603 -17.83 -37.92 -3.68
C LYS A 603 -18.54 -37.59 -5.00
N MET A 604 -17.80 -37.11 -6.00
CA MET A 604 -18.23 -37.14 -7.40
C MET A 604 -17.71 -38.43 -8.04
N SER A 605 -18.64 -39.23 -8.57
CA SER A 605 -18.37 -40.45 -9.32
C SER A 605 -17.97 -40.12 -10.76
N CYS A 606 -16.87 -40.70 -11.22
CA CYS A 606 -16.42 -40.69 -12.62
C CYS A 606 -16.71 -42.08 -13.22
N PRO A 607 -17.58 -42.21 -14.25
CA PRO A 607 -17.71 -43.44 -15.00
C PRO A 607 -16.90 -43.34 -16.30
N ASN A 608 -15.78 -44.06 -16.36
CA ASN A 608 -15.10 -44.62 -17.55
C ASN A 608 -13.57 -44.61 -17.41
N CYS A 609 -13.03 -45.66 -16.79
CA CYS A 609 -11.71 -46.17 -17.14
C CYS A 609 -11.75 -47.69 -16.91
N SER A 610 -12.01 -48.40 -18.00
CA SER A 610 -11.81 -49.83 -18.14
C SER A 610 -10.31 -50.14 -18.15
N THR A 611 -9.97 -51.19 -17.42
CA THR A 611 -8.73 -51.95 -17.43
C THR A 611 -8.28 -52.34 -18.84
N GLU A 612 -7.03 -52.01 -19.17
CA GLU A 612 -6.00 -52.90 -19.72
C GLU A 612 -4.60 -52.35 -19.39
#